data_AF-K6X5W8-F1
#
_entry.id   AF-K6X5W8-F1
#
_cell.length_a   1.000
_cell.length_b   1.000
_cell.length_c   1.000
_cell.angle_alpha   90.00
_cell.angle_beta   90.00
_cell.angle_gamma   90.00
#
_symmetry.space_group_name_H-M   'P 1'
#
loop_
_entity.id
_entity.type
_entity.pdbx_description
1 polymer ?
#
loop_
_entity_poly.entity_id
_entity_poly.type
_entity_poly.pdbx_seq_one_letter_code
_entity_poly.pdbx_strand_id
1 'polypeptide(L)'
;MLIIIVFQSRQLSLANDLDYISNQEDLLVAKGEPSEQWQFEDQGALFEHYYYQTENASFLIDQETGLICKQYQGKSRGSCYPCEKDQVSTKCP
;
A
#
# COMPACT_ATOMS: atom_id res chain seq x y z
N MET A 1 -29.75 -47.83 -14.17
CA MET A 1 -29.92 -46.64 -13.31
C MET A 1 -28.53 -46.28 -12.81
N LEU A 2 -27.87 -45.28 -13.41
CA LEU A 2 -26.50 -44.88 -13.10
C LEU A 2 -26.55 -43.40 -12.71
N ILE A 3 -26.26 -43.09 -11.44
CA ILE A 3 -26.16 -41.72 -10.94
C ILE A 3 -24.72 -41.26 -11.18
N ILE A 4 -24.51 -40.46 -12.22
CA ILE A 4 -23.24 -39.79 -12.48
C ILE A 4 -23.20 -38.56 -11.57
N ILE A 5 -22.46 -38.67 -10.46
CA ILE A 5 -22.19 -37.52 -9.58
C ILE A 5 -21.11 -36.69 -10.28
N VAL A 6 -21.52 -35.65 -11.00
CA VAL A 6 -20.61 -34.66 -11.57
C VAL A 6 -20.13 -33.78 -10.42
N PHE A 7 -19.01 -34.17 -9.79
CA PHE A 7 -18.24 -33.26 -8.96
C PHE A 7 -17.62 -32.22 -9.89
N GLN A 8 -18.36 -31.13 -10.14
CA GLN A 8 -17.76 -29.91 -10.64
C GLN A 8 -16.85 -29.37 -9.54
N SER A 9 -15.58 -29.75 -9.59
CA SER A 9 -14.52 -29.04 -8.89
C SER A 9 -14.52 -27.62 -9.42
N ARG A 10 -15.24 -26.72 -8.74
CA ARG A 10 -15.06 -25.28 -8.88
C ARG A 10 -13.64 -25.01 -8.42
N GLN A 11 -12.71 -24.99 -9.37
CA GLN A 11 -11.40 -24.38 -9.15
C GLN A 11 -11.69 -22.95 -8.71
N LEU A 12 -11.52 -22.66 -7.41
CA LEU A 12 -11.32 -21.29 -6.96
C LEU A 12 -10.06 -20.82 -7.68
N SER A 13 -10.24 -20.05 -8.74
CA SER A 13 -9.18 -19.23 -9.30
C SER A 13 -8.84 -18.19 -8.25
N LEU A 14 -7.97 -18.54 -7.30
CA LEU A 14 -7.31 -17.62 -6.38
C LEU A 14 -6.20 -16.89 -7.15
N ALA A 15 -6.58 -16.20 -8.21
CA ALA A 15 -5.68 -15.41 -9.02
C ALA A 15 -5.88 -13.94 -8.65
N ASN A 16 -4.90 -13.40 -7.91
CA ASN A 16 -4.37 -12.06 -8.05
C ASN A 16 -5.00 -10.83 -7.34
N ASP A 17 -5.87 -10.96 -6.35
CA ASP A 17 -6.38 -9.79 -5.59
C ASP A 17 -5.36 -9.14 -4.61
N LEU A 18 -4.11 -9.59 -4.59
CA LEU A 18 -3.04 -8.99 -3.78
C LEU A 18 -2.23 -7.89 -4.51
N ASP A 19 -2.48 -7.67 -5.80
CA ASP A 19 -1.55 -6.91 -6.65
C ASP A 19 -1.74 -5.39 -6.69
N TYR A 20 -2.73 -4.82 -6.00
CA TYR A 20 -2.81 -3.36 -5.90
C TYR A 20 -3.57 -2.89 -4.65
N ILE A 21 -2.95 -3.04 -3.48
CA ILE A 21 -3.40 -2.31 -2.29
C ILE A 21 -3.12 -0.83 -2.55
N SER A 22 -4.16 -0.05 -2.84
CA SER A 22 -4.04 1.36 -3.20
C SER A 22 -4.44 2.35 -2.11
N ASN A 23 -5.07 1.87 -1.04
CA ASN A 23 -5.60 2.71 0.02
C ASN A 23 -5.34 2.11 1.40
N GLN A 24 -5.49 2.95 2.42
CA GLN A 24 -5.22 2.61 3.82
C GLN A 24 -6.12 1.50 4.36
N GLU A 25 -7.40 1.51 4.03
CA GLU A 25 -8.36 0.53 4.56
C GLU A 25 -8.02 -0.89 4.07
N ASP A 26 -7.78 -1.04 2.77
CA ASP A 26 -7.38 -2.32 2.18
C ASP A 26 -6.03 -2.80 2.74
N LEU A 27 -5.11 -1.88 3.02
CA LEU A 27 -3.82 -2.21 3.63
C LEU A 27 -4.00 -2.80 5.03
N LEU A 28 -4.83 -2.17 5.85
CA LEU A 28 -5.15 -2.64 7.21
C LEU A 28 -5.92 -3.96 7.18
N VAL A 29 -6.83 -4.16 6.22
CA VAL A 29 -7.52 -5.45 6.04
C VAL A 29 -6.54 -6.55 5.66
N ALA A 30 -5.60 -6.28 4.74
CA ALA A 30 -4.67 -7.27 4.22
C ALA A 30 -3.52 -7.60 5.19
N LYS A 31 -3.04 -6.62 5.96
CA LYS A 31 -1.82 -6.74 6.77
C LYS A 31 -2.04 -6.55 8.27
N GLY A 32 -3.21 -6.07 8.68
CA GLY A 32 -3.46 -5.64 10.06
C GLY A 32 -2.78 -4.32 10.38
N GLU A 33 -2.70 -4.05 11.68
CA GLU A 33 -2.07 -2.85 12.22
C GLU A 33 -0.56 -2.82 11.93
N PRO A 34 0.00 -1.65 11.58
CA PRO A 34 1.44 -1.51 11.39
C PRO A 34 2.19 -1.68 12.71
N SER A 35 3.44 -2.11 12.63
CA SER A 35 4.34 -2.19 13.79
C SER A 35 4.68 -0.80 14.32
N GLU A 36 4.78 0.19 13.43
CA GLU A 36 4.94 1.59 13.79
C GLU A 36 4.11 2.47 12.85
N GLN A 37 3.50 3.51 13.43
CA GLN A 37 2.79 4.54 12.69
C GLN A 37 3.08 5.93 13.24
N TRP A 38 3.15 6.91 12.36
CA TRP A 38 3.31 8.32 12.71
C TRP A 38 2.93 9.22 11.53
N GLN A 39 2.56 10.46 11.85
CA GLN A 39 2.15 11.46 10.87
C GLN A 39 3.27 12.45 10.60
N PHE A 40 3.30 13.01 9.39
CA PHE A 40 4.23 14.07 9.02
C PHE A 40 3.71 14.92 7.87
N GLU A 41 4.20 16.15 7.82
CA GLU A 41 3.94 17.04 6.70
C GLU A 41 5.07 16.91 5.66
N ASP A 42 4.71 16.87 4.39
CA ASP A 42 5.65 16.98 3.27
C ASP A 42 5.04 17.87 2.19
N GLN A 43 5.77 18.92 1.80
CA GLN A 43 5.33 19.94 0.83
C GLN A 43 3.95 20.57 1.11
N GLY A 44 3.53 20.65 2.37
CA GLY A 44 2.26 21.24 2.78
C GLY A 44 1.06 20.28 2.77
N ALA A 45 1.28 19.00 2.47
CA ALA A 45 0.30 17.94 2.63
C ALA A 45 0.64 17.05 3.83
N LEU A 46 -0.39 16.49 4.49
CA LEU A 46 -0.25 15.64 5.66
C LEU A 46 -0.30 14.17 5.25
N PHE A 47 0.67 13.39 5.74
CA PHE A 47 0.82 11.98 5.43
C PHE A 47 0.90 11.13 6.68
N GLU A 48 0.52 9.87 6.53
CA GLU A 48 0.72 8.83 7.52
C GLU A 48 1.73 7.81 7.01
N HIS A 49 2.68 7.43 7.87
CA HIS A 49 3.70 6.45 7.59
C HIS A 49 3.40 5.16 8.34
N TYR A 50 3.15 4.07 7.63
CA TYR A 50 2.96 2.74 8.21
C TYR A 50 4.18 1.87 7.94
N TYR A 51 4.78 1.32 9.00
CA TYR A 51 5.89 0.38 8.91
C TYR A 51 5.49 -1.00 9.44
N TYR A 52 5.69 -2.02 8.61
CA TYR A 52 5.46 -3.42 8.94
C TYR A 52 6.82 -4.11 9.11
N GLN A 53 7.16 -4.44 10.36
CA GLN A 53 8.49 -4.94 10.72
C GLN A 53 8.79 -6.32 10.11
N THR A 54 7.79 -7.19 9.99
CA THR A 54 7.96 -8.55 9.46
C THR A 54 8.43 -8.55 8.01
N GLU A 55 7.86 -7.69 7.18
CA GLU A 55 8.19 -7.54 5.76
C GLU A 55 9.31 -6.52 5.53
N ASN A 56 9.71 -5.78 6.57
CA ASN A 56 10.60 -4.62 6.48
C ASN A 56 10.10 -3.63 5.39
N ALA A 57 8.81 -3.35 5.39
CA ALA A 57 8.13 -2.56 4.36
C ALA A 57 7.40 -1.36 4.98
N SER A 58 7.51 -0.23 4.30
CA SER A 58 6.83 1.02 4.64
C SER A 58 5.87 1.46 3.54
N PHE A 59 4.78 2.07 3.96
CA PHE A 59 3.74 2.65 3.12
C PHE A 59 3.50 4.10 3.54
N LEU A 60 3.43 5.00 2.55
CA LEU A 60 3.03 6.39 2.76
C LEU A 60 1.62 6.58 2.25
N ILE A 61 0.76 7.04 3.15
CA ILE A 61 -0.64 7.29 2.89
C ILE A 61 -0.85 8.80 2.94
N ASP A 62 -1.48 9.34 1.90
CA ASP A 62 -1.96 10.72 1.86
C ASP A 62 -3.24 10.82 2.72
N GLN A 63 -3.25 11.68 3.74
CA GLN A 63 -4.40 11.78 4.66
C GLN A 63 -5.61 12.51 4.06
N GLU A 64 -5.43 13.28 2.99
CA GLU A 64 -6.56 13.92 2.30
C GLU A 64 -7.33 12.90 1.49
N THR A 65 -6.61 11.99 0.81
CA THR A 65 -7.22 11.03 -0.12
C THR A 65 -7.39 9.62 0.45
N GLY A 66 -6.67 9.27 1.52
CA GLY A 66 -6.57 7.90 2.06
C GLY A 66 -5.79 6.93 1.15
N LEU A 67 -5.14 7.44 0.10
CA LEU A 67 -4.45 6.62 -0.90
C LEU A 67 -2.97 6.44 -0.56
N ILE A 68 -2.45 5.27 -0.90
CA ILE A 68 -1.03 4.96 -0.80
C ILE A 68 -0.33 5.60 -1.99
N CYS A 69 0.50 6.60 -1.71
CA CYS A 69 1.30 7.27 -2.72
C CYS A 69 2.61 6.51 -3.01
N LYS A 70 3.11 5.73 -2.03
CA LYS A 70 4.43 5.11 -2.10
C LYS A 70 4.58 3.93 -1.16
N GLN A 71 5.28 2.91 -1.66
CA GLN A 71 5.77 1.77 -0.89
C GLN A 71 7.30 1.69 -1.03
N TYR A 72 8.01 1.35 0.04
CA TYR A 72 9.46 1.13 0.03
C TYR A 72 9.92 0.20 1.15
N GLN A 73 11.18 -0.23 1.10
CA GLN A 73 11.80 -1.06 2.15
C GLN A 73 12.44 -0.20 3.24
N GLY A 74 12.35 -0.68 4.48
CA GLY A 74 12.93 -0.02 5.64
C GLY A 74 12.04 1.04 6.29
N LYS A 75 12.38 1.38 7.53
CA LYS A 75 11.65 2.33 8.38
C LYS A 75 11.90 3.81 8.03
N SER A 76 12.98 4.11 7.31
CA SER A 76 13.39 5.48 7.04
C SER A 76 12.41 6.19 6.11
N ARG A 77 11.94 7.35 6.54
CA ARG A 77 10.96 8.16 5.82
C ARG A 77 11.34 8.39 4.34
N GLY A 78 10.47 7.97 3.44
CA GLY A 78 10.45 8.33 2.02
C GLY A 78 9.73 9.66 1.74
N SER A 79 9.26 9.86 0.52
CA SER A 79 8.42 11.01 0.14
C SER A 79 7.52 10.60 -1.02
N CYS A 80 6.25 11.02 -1.00
CA CYS A 80 5.31 10.87 -2.12
C CYS A 80 5.75 11.68 -3.34
N TYR A 81 6.57 12.70 -3.12
CA TYR A 81 7.04 13.58 -4.17
C TYR A 81 8.37 13.05 -4.73
N PRO A 82 8.55 13.06 -6.05
CA PRO A 82 9.81 12.65 -6.67
C PRO A 82 10.95 13.65 -6.44
N CYS A 83 10.63 14.85 -5.94
CA CYS A 83 11.50 16.01 -5.90
C CYS A 83 11.32 16.74 -4.58
N GLU A 84 12.37 17.39 -4.09
CA GLU A 84 12.24 18.31 -2.95
C GLU A 84 11.51 19.59 -3.37
N LYS A 85 10.93 20.31 -2.40
CA LYS A 85 10.09 21.49 -2.62
C LYS A 85 10.74 22.58 -3.50
N ASP A 86 12.06 22.72 -3.42
CA ASP A 86 12.82 23.76 -4.13
C ASP A 86 13.64 23.22 -5.33
N GLN A 87 13.47 21.94 -5.69
CA GLN A 87 14.16 21.36 -6.84
C GLN A 87 13.38 21.58 -8.13
N VAL A 88 13.96 22.37 -9.04
CA VAL A 88 13.44 22.57 -10.40
C VAL A 88 14.31 21.83 -11.40
N SER A 89 13.73 20.89 -12.15
CA SER A 89 14.37 20.15 -13.24
C SER A 89 13.33 19.68 -14.25
N THR A 90 13.73 19.12 -15.39
CA THR A 90 12.77 18.51 -16.34
C THR A 90 11.95 17.37 -15.71
N LYS A 91 12.44 16.73 -14.64
CA LYS A 91 11.71 15.70 -13.87
C LYS A 91 10.94 16.27 -12.67
N CYS A 92 11.22 17.52 -12.33
CA CYS A 92 10.73 18.26 -11.17
C CYS A 92 10.34 19.68 -11.63
N PRO A 93 9.37 19.85 -12.53
CA PRO A 93 9.09 21.15 -13.13
C PRO A 93 8.55 22.16 -12.11
#